data_AF-A0A3Q9EQ03-F1
#
_entry.id   AF-A0A3Q9EQ03-F1
#
_cell.length_a   1.000
_cell.length_b   1.000
_cell.length_c   1.000
_cell.angle_alpha   90.00
_cell.angle_beta   90.00
_cell.angle_gamma   90.00
#
_symmetry.space_group_name_H-M   'P 1'
#
loop_
_entity.id
_entity.type
_entity.pdbx_description
1 polymer ?
#
loop_
_entity_poly.entity_id
_entity_poly.type
_entity_poly.pdbx_seq_one_letter_code
_entity_poly.pdbx_strand_id
1 'polypeptide(L)'
;MEDVLEVLMPTIVVLVTVAGIIGVIYNIRRVNKRDVRSEQEQAELVRFAQERGWNYTAEIPGGAERYVGAPPFRAKGHYLWDRVDGEFRGHTFSCFEYRPRDFDAEDAGTNDHRYFVAFTLTTPTPTPGMIVDQPNTLERADNRFNNVFGLGDNEVKLGNPEFDEDFRIITDDEAFARTVMTDDLLRFLLSDPRVKDGPLRFHGNELITWFEGRLRPDGIDPKLNYLCDVLERVPAQTWHSA
;
A
#
# COMPACT_ATOMS: atom_id res chain seq x y z
N MET A 1 26.78 50.02 -0.94
CA MET A 1 25.60 49.11 -0.83
C MET A 1 25.84 47.87 -1.67
N GLU A 2 26.49 47.99 -2.83
CA GLU A 2 26.91 46.88 -3.71
C GLU A 2 27.91 45.92 -3.04
N ASP A 3 28.92 46.42 -2.30
CA ASP A 3 29.93 45.57 -1.62
C ASP A 3 29.33 44.63 -0.55
N VAL A 4 28.22 45.02 0.06
CA VAL A 4 27.53 44.22 1.10
C VAL A 4 26.74 43.08 0.45
N LEU A 5 26.14 43.32 -0.72
CA LEU A 5 25.46 42.26 -1.48
C LEU A 5 26.46 41.25 -2.07
N GLU A 6 27.64 41.70 -2.50
CA GLU A 6 28.65 40.83 -3.11
C GLU A 6 29.22 39.79 -2.13
N VAL A 7 29.31 40.15 -0.85
CA VAL A 7 29.75 39.25 0.23
C VAL A 7 28.59 38.42 0.79
N LEU A 8 27.37 38.96 0.85
CA LEU A 8 26.21 38.24 1.41
C LEU A 8 25.66 37.16 0.46
N MET A 9 25.71 37.37 -0.85
CA MET A 9 25.21 36.41 -1.84
C MET A 9 25.88 35.03 -1.75
N PRO A 10 27.22 34.88 -1.72
CA PRO A 10 27.84 33.57 -1.57
C PRO A 10 27.52 32.92 -0.21
N THR A 11 27.38 33.71 0.87
CA THR A 11 26.97 33.17 2.18
C THR A 11 25.55 32.61 2.16
N ILE A 12 24.61 33.32 1.53
CA ILE A 12 23.21 32.86 1.40
C ILE A 12 23.14 31.57 0.56
N VAL A 13 23.88 31.50 -0.56
CA VAL A 13 23.92 30.30 -1.40
C VAL A 13 24.47 29.09 -0.63
N VAL A 14 25.52 29.27 0.15
CA VAL A 14 26.08 28.19 1.00
C VAL A 14 25.07 27.73 2.04
N LEU A 15 24.37 28.66 2.72
CA LEU A 15 23.37 28.31 3.73
C LEU A 15 22.18 27.54 3.13
N VAL A 16 21.68 27.96 1.97
CA VAL A 16 20.59 27.26 1.26
C VAL A 16 21.02 25.87 0.83
N THR A 17 22.25 25.73 0.32
CA THR A 17 22.80 24.44 -0.11
C THR A 17 22.97 23.48 1.07
N VAL A 18 23.51 23.97 2.20
CA VAL A 18 23.68 23.19 3.42
C VAL A 18 22.32 22.77 3.99
N ALA A 19 21.34 23.68 4.05
CA ALA A 19 19.98 23.37 4.48
C ALA A 19 19.32 22.32 3.58
N GLY A 20 19.50 22.42 2.26
CA GLY A 20 19.04 21.42 1.29
C GLY A 20 19.68 20.05 1.51
N ILE A 21 21.00 19.99 1.69
CA ILE A 21 21.73 18.74 1.97
C ILE A 21 21.27 18.13 3.30
N ILE A 22 21.09 18.93 4.35
CA ILE A 22 20.57 18.45 5.64
C ILE A 22 19.14 17.89 5.47
N GLY A 23 18.28 18.58 4.72
CA GLY A 23 16.92 18.12 4.42
C GLY A 23 16.88 16.80 3.63
N VAL A 24 17.80 16.62 2.68
CA VAL A 24 17.97 15.38 1.92
C VAL A 24 18.51 14.26 2.82
N ILE A 25 19.53 14.52 3.63
CA ILE A 25 20.08 13.54 4.58
C ILE A 25 19.02 13.14 5.62
N TYR A 26 18.21 14.10 6.10
CA TYR A 26 17.11 13.83 7.01
C TYR A 26 16.03 12.96 6.35
N ASN A 27 15.65 13.26 5.10
CA ASN A 27 14.71 12.43 4.34
C ASN A 27 15.27 11.02 4.08
N ILE A 28 16.52 10.90 3.62
CA ILE A 28 17.17 9.61 3.41
C ILE A 28 17.23 8.84 4.73
N ARG A 29 17.57 9.47 5.85
CA ARG A 29 17.59 8.80 7.16
C ARG A 29 16.20 8.44 7.68
N ARG A 30 15.17 9.25 7.37
CA ARG A 30 13.78 8.94 7.70
C ARG A 30 13.31 7.71 6.93
N VAL A 31 13.68 7.59 5.67
CA VAL A 31 13.33 6.47 4.77
C VAL A 31 14.19 5.23 5.06
N ASN A 32 15.48 5.39 5.39
CA ASN A 32 16.45 4.31 5.65
C ASN A 32 16.64 3.96 7.14
N LYS A 33 15.78 4.41 8.06
CA LYS A 33 15.82 3.85 9.41
C LYS A 33 15.44 2.38 9.29
N ARG A 34 16.42 1.49 9.50
CA ARG A 34 16.19 0.06 9.71
C ARG A 34 15.03 -0.07 10.70
N ASP A 35 13.88 -0.51 10.23
CA ASP A 35 12.59 -0.28 10.87
C ASP A 35 12.37 -1.32 12.01
N VAL A 36 13.24 -1.23 13.01
CA VAL A 36 13.14 -1.98 14.26
C VAL A 36 12.11 -1.24 15.11
N ARG A 37 10.91 -1.81 15.19
CA ARG A 37 9.86 -1.30 16.06
C ARG A 37 10.32 -1.37 17.52
N SER A 38 10.15 -0.26 18.25
CA SER A 38 10.36 -0.23 19.70
C SER A 38 9.16 -0.79 20.47
N GLU A 39 9.39 -1.27 21.70
CA GLU A 39 8.31 -1.71 22.59
C GLU A 39 7.26 -0.61 22.84
N GLN A 40 7.70 0.65 22.88
CA GLN A 40 6.81 1.80 23.04
C GLN A 40 5.85 1.93 21.86
N GLU A 41 6.36 1.86 20.64
CA GLU A 41 5.53 1.95 19.43
C GLU A 41 4.57 0.76 19.30
N GLN A 42 4.98 -0.43 19.75
CA GLN A 42 4.07 -1.58 19.79
C GLN A 42 2.96 -1.35 20.83
N ALA A 43 3.31 -0.89 22.03
CA ALA A 43 2.33 -0.58 23.06
C ALA A 43 1.35 0.52 22.62
N GLU A 44 1.82 1.51 21.85
CA GLU A 44 0.96 2.53 21.25
C GLU A 44 -0.05 1.95 20.26
N LEU A 45 0.37 1.01 19.40
CA LEU A 45 -0.54 0.30 18.49
C LEU A 45 -1.59 -0.51 19.24
N VAL A 46 -1.19 -1.26 20.26
CA VAL A 46 -2.10 -2.03 21.10
C VAL A 46 -3.11 -1.12 21.80
N ARG A 47 -2.63 -0.03 22.41
CA ARG A 47 -3.49 0.95 23.08
C ARG A 47 -4.48 1.59 22.10
N PHE A 48 -4.00 2.00 20.93
CA PHE A 48 -4.82 2.61 19.87
C PHE A 48 -5.96 1.71 19.40
N ALA A 49 -5.70 0.40 19.26
CA ALA A 49 -6.73 -0.58 18.92
C ALA A 49 -7.74 -0.75 20.08
N GLN A 50 -7.25 -0.91 21.31
CA GLN A 50 -8.10 -1.09 22.49
C GLN A 50 -9.02 0.11 22.77
N GLU A 51 -8.51 1.34 22.63
CA GLU A 51 -9.28 2.57 22.80
C GLU A 51 -10.47 2.68 21.83
N ARG A 52 -10.39 2.02 20.68
CA ARG A 52 -11.45 1.97 19.67
C ARG A 52 -12.32 0.71 19.75
N GLY A 53 -12.07 -0.16 20.74
CA GLY A 53 -12.75 -1.45 20.84
C GLY A 53 -12.38 -2.44 19.73
N TRP A 54 -11.25 -2.23 19.06
CA TRP A 54 -10.72 -3.14 18.05
C TRP A 54 -9.91 -4.27 18.70
N ASN A 55 -9.87 -5.41 18.03
CA ASN A 55 -9.13 -6.57 18.48
C ASN A 55 -7.69 -6.49 17.98
N TYR A 56 -6.73 -6.80 18.85
CA TYR A 56 -5.32 -6.91 18.49
C TYR A 56 -4.82 -8.34 18.73
N THR A 57 -4.14 -8.90 17.73
CA THR A 57 -3.49 -10.21 17.80
C THR A 57 -2.03 -10.07 17.37
N ALA A 58 -1.10 -10.36 18.28
CA ALA A 58 0.33 -10.15 18.04
C ALA A 58 0.88 -11.00 16.89
N GLU A 59 0.44 -12.24 16.77
CA GLU A 59 0.95 -13.17 15.77
C GLU A 59 -0.10 -14.21 15.38
N ILE A 60 -0.24 -14.48 14.08
CA ILE A 60 -1.14 -15.48 13.52
C ILE A 60 -0.34 -16.43 12.62
N PRO A 61 0.00 -17.64 13.11
CA PRO A 61 0.66 -18.66 12.30
C PRO A 61 -0.18 -19.03 11.08
N GLY A 62 0.41 -18.98 9.89
CA GLY A 62 -0.26 -19.34 8.64
C GLY A 62 -1.36 -18.36 8.18
N GLY A 63 -1.54 -17.22 8.85
CA GLY A 63 -2.59 -16.25 8.50
C GLY A 63 -2.44 -15.64 7.11
N ALA A 64 -1.22 -15.65 6.54
CA ALA A 64 -0.94 -15.06 5.23
C ALA A 64 -1.47 -15.87 4.03
N GLU A 65 -1.85 -17.15 4.24
CA GLU A 65 -2.19 -18.06 3.14
C GLU A 65 -3.36 -17.58 2.28
N ARG A 66 -4.33 -16.89 2.90
CA ARG A 66 -5.49 -16.32 2.21
C ARG A 66 -5.15 -15.16 1.27
N TYR A 67 -3.99 -14.53 1.46
CA TYR A 67 -3.58 -13.36 0.67
C TYR A 67 -2.65 -13.73 -0.48
N VAL A 68 -2.26 -15.01 -0.60
CA VAL A 68 -1.35 -15.49 -1.63
C VAL A 68 -1.89 -15.16 -3.04
N GLY A 69 -0.98 -14.89 -3.97
CA GLY A 69 -1.33 -14.65 -5.38
C GLY A 69 -1.05 -13.23 -5.87
N ALA A 70 -0.45 -12.37 -5.04
CA ALA A 70 0.14 -11.12 -5.48
C ALA A 70 1.29 -10.73 -4.54
N PRO A 71 2.40 -10.13 -5.03
CA PRO A 71 3.41 -9.54 -4.17
C PRO A 71 2.73 -8.60 -3.15
N PRO A 72 3.15 -8.59 -1.88
CA PRO A 72 4.26 -9.35 -1.29
C PRO A 72 3.89 -10.81 -0.90
N PHE A 73 2.62 -11.20 -1.02
CA PHE A 73 2.07 -12.49 -0.62
C PHE A 73 2.32 -13.59 -1.65
N ARG A 74 3.54 -14.16 -1.62
CA ARG A 74 4.01 -15.11 -2.64
C ARG A 74 3.93 -16.59 -2.23
N ALA A 75 3.95 -16.87 -0.94
CA ALA A 75 4.08 -18.23 -0.44
C ALA A 75 3.18 -18.48 0.78
N LYS A 76 2.92 -19.76 1.06
CA LYS A 76 2.10 -20.24 2.17
C LYS A 76 2.92 -20.41 3.47
N GLY A 77 2.24 -20.58 4.60
CA GLY A 77 2.91 -20.81 5.89
C GLY A 77 3.66 -19.60 6.44
N HIS A 78 3.28 -18.39 6.04
CA HIS A 78 3.80 -17.15 6.62
C HIS A 78 2.87 -16.63 7.71
N TYR A 79 3.48 -15.97 8.68
CA TYR A 79 2.80 -15.35 9.80
C TYR A 79 2.25 -13.99 9.38
N LEU A 80 1.17 -13.58 10.05
CA LEU A 80 0.78 -12.18 10.14
C LEU A 80 1.17 -11.68 11.52
N TRP A 81 1.78 -10.50 11.59
CA TRP A 81 2.16 -9.86 12.84
C TRP A 81 1.30 -8.64 13.10
N ASP A 82 1.08 -8.35 14.38
CA ASP A 82 0.40 -7.16 14.89
C ASP A 82 -0.93 -6.89 14.17
N ARG A 83 -1.73 -7.95 14.00
CA ARG A 83 -3.02 -7.85 13.33
C ARG A 83 -3.99 -7.07 14.20
N VAL A 84 -4.63 -6.08 13.61
CA VAL A 84 -5.75 -5.34 14.17
C VAL A 84 -6.99 -5.63 13.35
N ASP A 85 -8.09 -5.98 14.01
CA ASP A 85 -9.39 -6.25 13.40
C ASP A 85 -10.47 -5.38 14.04
N GLY A 86 -11.41 -4.88 13.24
CA GLY A 86 -12.50 -4.08 13.78
C GLY A 86 -13.52 -3.66 12.72
N GLU A 87 -14.31 -2.66 13.09
CA GLU A 87 -15.23 -1.98 12.19
C GLU A 87 -14.81 -0.51 12.04
N PHE A 88 -14.83 -0.01 10.81
CA PHE A 88 -14.54 1.39 10.47
C PHE A 88 -15.52 1.85 9.39
N ARG A 89 -16.26 2.93 9.65
CA ARG A 89 -17.30 3.46 8.75
C ARG A 89 -18.34 2.41 8.28
N GLY A 90 -18.69 1.44 9.13
CA GLY A 90 -19.62 0.37 8.77
C GLY A 90 -19.00 -0.80 8.00
N HIS A 91 -17.69 -0.77 7.75
CA HIS A 91 -16.96 -1.84 7.08
C HIS A 91 -16.09 -2.63 8.06
N THR A 92 -16.20 -3.95 8.02
CA THR A 92 -15.25 -4.83 8.72
C THR A 92 -13.89 -4.75 8.05
N PHE A 93 -12.85 -4.49 8.83
CA PHE A 93 -11.49 -4.36 8.33
C PHE A 93 -10.51 -5.25 9.08
N SER A 94 -9.36 -5.48 8.46
CA SER A 94 -8.16 -5.91 9.15
C SER A 94 -6.93 -5.18 8.64
N CYS A 95 -5.94 -4.95 9.50
CA CYS A 95 -4.62 -4.53 9.07
C CYS A 95 -3.54 -5.28 9.84
N PHE A 96 -2.41 -5.53 9.20
CA PHE A 96 -1.36 -6.38 9.76
C PHE A 96 -0.02 -6.14 9.07
N GLU A 97 1.04 -6.57 9.73
CA GLU A 97 2.36 -6.66 9.14
C GLU A 97 2.61 -8.04 8.54
N TYR A 98 3.34 -8.05 7.44
CA TYR A 98 3.77 -9.23 6.72
C TYR A 98 5.27 -9.14 6.41
N ARG A 99 5.98 -10.24 6.68
CA ARG A 99 7.39 -10.41 6.37
C ARG A 99 7.57 -11.60 5.42
N PRO A 100 7.92 -11.37 4.15
CA PRO A 100 8.30 -12.43 3.23
C PRO A 100 9.62 -13.07 3.69
N ARG A 101 9.73 -14.41 3.65
CA ARG A 101 10.99 -15.13 3.98
C ARG A 101 11.99 -15.11 2.82
N ASP A 102 11.52 -15.05 1.58
CA ASP A 102 12.37 -15.26 0.41
C ASP A 102 13.36 -14.11 0.15
N PHE A 103 13.20 -12.96 0.81
CA PHE A 103 14.21 -11.88 0.76
C PHE A 103 15.43 -12.14 1.67
N ASP A 104 15.39 -13.15 2.54
CA ASP A 104 16.46 -13.42 3.49
C ASP A 104 17.54 -14.39 2.95
N ALA A 105 17.39 -15.02 1.76
CA ALA A 105 18.20 -16.21 1.39
C ALA A 105 19.21 -16.09 0.23
N GLU A 106 19.03 -15.23 -0.78
CA GLU A 106 19.99 -15.12 -1.92
C GLU A 106 20.71 -13.77 -2.05
N ASP A 107 20.20 -12.70 -1.44
CA ASP A 107 20.85 -11.36 -1.39
C ASP A 107 21.67 -11.18 -0.10
N ALA A 108 22.51 -12.17 0.22
CA ALA A 108 23.37 -12.22 1.42
C ALA A 108 24.54 -11.21 1.43
N GLY A 109 24.34 -10.02 0.85
CA GLY A 109 25.15 -8.82 1.05
C GLY A 109 24.46 -7.76 1.91
N THR A 110 23.13 -7.79 2.03
CA THR A 110 22.34 -6.81 2.78
C THR A 110 21.15 -7.50 3.45
N ASN A 111 21.23 -7.74 4.76
CA ASN A 111 20.08 -8.09 5.61
C ASN A 111 19.04 -6.97 5.59
N ASP A 112 18.23 -6.91 4.53
CA ASP A 112 17.14 -5.97 4.36
C ASP A 112 15.84 -6.65 4.79
N HIS A 113 15.52 -6.59 6.08
CA HIS A 113 14.24 -7.07 6.58
C HIS A 113 13.14 -6.12 6.10
N ARG A 114 12.59 -6.41 4.91
CA ARG A 114 11.48 -5.64 4.35
C ARG A 114 10.18 -6.06 5.01
N TYR A 115 9.57 -5.12 5.71
CA TYR A 115 8.24 -5.27 6.28
C TYR A 115 7.23 -4.72 5.29
N PHE A 116 6.10 -5.39 5.16
CA PHE A 116 4.96 -4.88 4.43
C PHE A 116 3.80 -4.71 5.40
N VAL A 117 3.06 -3.62 5.24
CA VAL A 117 1.79 -3.42 5.93
C VAL A 117 0.69 -3.66 4.92
N ALA A 118 -0.32 -4.41 5.31
CA ALA A 118 -1.52 -4.59 4.51
C ALA A 118 -2.76 -4.16 5.28
N PHE A 119 -3.71 -3.61 4.52
CA PHE A 119 -5.03 -3.22 4.99
C PHE A 119 -6.05 -3.93 4.12
N THR A 120 -7.10 -4.45 4.75
CA THR A 120 -8.18 -5.16 4.09
C THR A 120 -9.52 -4.63 4.56
N LEU A 121 -10.46 -4.46 3.64
CA LEU A 121 -11.89 -4.29 3.93
C LEU A 121 -12.65 -5.49 3.41
N THR A 122 -13.65 -5.93 4.17
CA THR A 122 -14.56 -6.98 3.72
C THR A 122 -15.49 -6.43 2.64
N THR A 123 -15.50 -7.08 1.48
CA THR A 123 -16.46 -6.77 0.41
C THR A 123 -17.81 -7.42 0.69
N PRO A 124 -18.94 -6.85 0.21
CA PRO A 124 -20.28 -7.43 0.42
C PRO A 124 -20.43 -8.86 -0.10
N THR A 125 -19.80 -9.18 -1.24
CA THR A 125 -19.79 -10.51 -1.85
C THR A 125 -18.38 -10.88 -2.30
N PRO A 126 -18.09 -12.18 -2.51
CA PRO A 126 -16.83 -12.60 -3.12
C PRO A 126 -16.65 -11.96 -4.51
N THR A 127 -15.41 -11.57 -4.82
CA THR A 127 -15.03 -10.93 -6.09
C THR A 127 -13.98 -11.74 -6.84
N PRO A 128 -14.01 -11.71 -8.19
CA PRO A 128 -12.88 -12.13 -9.00
C PRO A 128 -11.57 -11.42 -8.61
N GLY A 129 -10.44 -12.03 -9.00
CA GLY A 129 -9.13 -11.44 -8.79
C GLY A 129 -8.91 -10.25 -9.72
N MET A 130 -8.70 -9.06 -9.16
CA MET A 130 -8.33 -7.86 -9.92
C MET A 130 -7.31 -7.05 -9.13
N ILE A 131 -6.25 -6.59 -9.78
CA ILE A 131 -5.27 -5.66 -9.22
C ILE A 131 -5.31 -4.38 -10.03
N VAL A 132 -5.38 -3.24 -9.34
CA VAL A 132 -5.19 -1.91 -9.90
C VAL A 132 -3.88 -1.37 -9.34
N ASP A 133 -2.92 -1.14 -10.21
CA ASP A 133 -1.58 -0.69 -9.85
C ASP A 133 -1.25 0.62 -10.55
N GLN A 134 -0.53 1.50 -9.86
CA GLN A 134 0.05 2.70 -10.45
C GLN A 134 1.57 2.50 -10.50
N PRO A 135 2.14 2.10 -11.65
CA PRO A 135 3.56 1.84 -11.72
C PRO A 135 4.35 3.13 -11.46
N ASN A 136 5.07 3.21 -10.34
CA ASN A 136 5.99 4.32 -10.12
C ASN A 136 7.08 4.30 -11.21
N THR A 137 7.55 5.47 -11.64
CA THR A 137 8.53 5.63 -12.73
C THR A 137 9.85 4.88 -12.49
N LEU A 138 10.20 4.64 -11.21
CA LEU A 138 11.36 3.84 -10.79
C LEU A 138 11.07 2.33 -10.74
N GLU A 139 9.82 1.91 -10.53
CA GLU A 139 9.37 0.50 -10.53
C GLU A 139 9.02 0.00 -11.94
N ARG A 140 8.85 0.88 -12.94
CA ARG A 140 8.73 0.48 -14.35
C ARG A 140 9.92 -0.35 -14.86
N ALA A 141 11.06 -0.33 -14.16
CA ALA A 141 12.23 -1.15 -14.44
C ALA A 141 12.25 -2.49 -13.67
N ASP A 142 11.50 -2.62 -12.58
CA ASP A 142 11.47 -3.81 -11.75
C ASP A 142 10.15 -4.57 -12.04
N ASN A 143 10.25 -5.68 -12.78
CA ASN A 143 9.13 -6.51 -13.30
C ASN A 143 8.27 -7.19 -12.21
N ARG A 144 8.13 -6.60 -11.01
CA ARG A 144 7.54 -7.21 -9.81
C ARG A 144 6.08 -7.62 -10.00
N PHE A 145 5.34 -6.90 -10.85
CA PHE A 145 3.94 -7.18 -11.14
C PHE A 145 3.68 -7.88 -12.49
N ASN A 146 4.67 -7.96 -13.38
CA ASN A 146 4.48 -8.59 -14.70
C ASN A 146 4.35 -10.13 -14.61
N ASN A 147 4.80 -10.75 -13.52
CA ASN A 147 4.72 -12.20 -13.30
C ASN A 147 3.77 -12.59 -12.14
N VAL A 148 2.72 -11.81 -11.89
CA VAL A 148 1.76 -12.06 -10.79
C VAL A 148 0.92 -13.31 -11.08
N PHE A 149 1.42 -14.46 -10.64
CA PHE A 149 0.64 -15.61 -10.18
C PHE A 149 -0.52 -16.09 -11.06
N GLY A 150 -0.29 -16.23 -12.37
CA GLY A 150 -1.26 -16.86 -13.27
C GLY A 150 -2.39 -15.96 -13.77
N LEU A 151 -2.42 -14.68 -13.38
CA LEU A 151 -3.26 -13.66 -14.05
C LEU A 151 -2.70 -13.24 -15.43
N GLY A 152 -1.54 -13.80 -15.84
CA GLY A 152 -0.95 -13.62 -17.17
C GLY A 152 -0.62 -12.18 -17.54
N ASP A 153 -0.24 -11.99 -18.81
CA ASP A 153 -0.12 -10.68 -19.48
C ASP A 153 -1.50 -10.00 -19.69
N ASN A 154 -2.54 -10.36 -18.90
CA ASN A 154 -3.93 -9.92 -19.08
C ASN A 154 -4.12 -8.51 -18.49
N GLU A 155 -3.32 -7.57 -18.98
CA GLU A 155 -3.54 -6.16 -18.73
C GLU A 155 -4.79 -5.72 -19.50
N VAL A 156 -5.83 -5.33 -18.76
CA VAL A 156 -7.06 -4.80 -19.35
C VAL A 156 -6.94 -3.29 -19.51
N LYS A 157 -7.20 -2.81 -20.73
CA LYS A 157 -7.35 -1.37 -21.03
C LYS A 157 -8.81 -0.99 -20.99
N LEU A 158 -9.13 0.06 -20.22
CA LEU A 158 -10.51 0.51 -20.07
C LEU A 158 -10.98 1.37 -21.25
N GLY A 159 -10.04 1.89 -22.05
CA GLY A 159 -10.33 2.82 -23.14
C GLY A 159 -10.38 4.27 -22.68
N ASN A 160 -9.85 4.57 -21.48
CA ASN A 160 -9.66 5.92 -20.97
C ASN A 160 -8.15 6.23 -21.04
N PRO A 161 -7.68 7.04 -22.01
CA PRO A 161 -6.25 7.26 -22.20
C PRO A 161 -5.51 7.83 -21.00
N GLU A 162 -6.15 8.73 -20.23
CA GLU A 162 -5.55 9.34 -19.03
C GLU A 162 -5.31 8.28 -17.95
N PHE A 163 -6.30 7.42 -17.73
CA PHE A 163 -6.16 6.31 -16.77
C PHE A 163 -5.22 5.22 -17.27
N ASP A 164 -5.37 4.79 -18.52
CA ASP A 164 -4.61 3.68 -19.11
C ASP A 164 -3.11 4.00 -19.31
N GLU A 165 -2.72 5.28 -19.22
CA GLU A 165 -1.32 5.73 -19.21
C GLU A 165 -0.68 5.60 -17.82
N ASP A 166 -1.41 6.01 -16.78
CA ASP A 166 -0.90 6.08 -15.40
C ASP A 166 -1.11 4.77 -14.62
N PHE A 167 -2.12 3.98 -14.99
CA PHE A 167 -2.55 2.80 -14.26
C PHE A 167 -2.54 1.54 -15.12
N ARG A 168 -2.41 0.40 -14.43
CA ARG A 168 -2.58 -0.94 -15.00
C ARG A 168 -3.64 -1.71 -14.24
N ILE A 169 -4.45 -2.45 -14.97
CA ILE A 169 -5.43 -3.38 -14.41
C ILE A 169 -5.03 -4.79 -14.82
N ILE A 170 -4.77 -5.63 -13.85
CA ILE A 170 -4.41 -7.04 -14.05
C ILE A 170 -5.57 -7.89 -13.54
N THR A 171 -6.23 -8.63 -14.43
CA THR A 171 -7.37 -9.48 -14.08
C THR A 171 -7.63 -10.54 -15.15
N ASP A 172 -8.23 -11.66 -14.75
CA ASP A 172 -8.78 -12.66 -15.67
C ASP A 172 -10.27 -12.42 -15.98
N ASP A 173 -10.91 -11.45 -15.32
CA ASP A 173 -12.33 -11.11 -15.51
C ASP A 173 -12.48 -9.63 -15.92
N GLU A 174 -12.36 -9.39 -17.22
CA GLU A 174 -12.53 -8.06 -17.80
C GLU A 174 -13.93 -7.49 -17.56
N ALA A 175 -14.97 -8.33 -17.50
CA ALA A 175 -16.33 -7.87 -17.27
C ALA A 175 -16.48 -7.32 -15.84
N PHE A 176 -15.88 -7.99 -14.86
CA PHE A 176 -15.79 -7.49 -13.50
C PHE A 176 -15.02 -6.17 -13.43
N ALA A 177 -13.84 -6.08 -14.06
CA ALA A 177 -13.07 -4.83 -14.09
C ALA A 177 -13.88 -3.66 -14.67
N ARG A 178 -14.58 -3.86 -15.79
CA ARG A 178 -15.43 -2.82 -16.40
C ARG A 178 -16.63 -2.46 -15.53
N THR A 179 -17.13 -3.39 -14.71
CA THR A 179 -18.25 -3.14 -13.79
C THR A 179 -17.80 -2.33 -12.57
N VAL A 180 -16.61 -2.61 -12.03
CA VAL A 180 -16.04 -1.90 -10.87
C VAL A 180 -15.53 -0.51 -11.27
N MET A 181 -14.81 -0.43 -12.39
CA MET A 181 -14.06 0.75 -12.80
C MET A 181 -14.94 1.76 -13.55
N THR A 182 -15.88 2.35 -12.82
CA THR A 182 -16.75 3.42 -13.33
C THR A 182 -16.04 4.76 -13.41
N ASP A 183 -16.63 5.70 -14.15
CA ASP A 183 -16.13 7.08 -14.27
C ASP A 183 -15.92 7.79 -12.92
N ASP A 184 -16.67 7.43 -11.88
CA ASP A 184 -16.49 8.01 -10.55
C ASP A 184 -15.24 7.45 -9.86
N LEU A 185 -15.06 6.13 -9.89
CA LEU A 185 -13.86 5.50 -9.34
C LEU A 185 -12.60 5.89 -10.12
N LEU A 186 -12.67 5.96 -11.45
CA LEU A 186 -11.54 6.40 -12.28
C LEU A 186 -11.08 7.81 -11.93
N ARG A 187 -12.01 8.78 -11.85
CA ARG A 187 -11.70 10.16 -11.46
C ARG A 187 -11.13 10.24 -10.05
N PHE A 188 -11.64 9.41 -9.13
CA PHE A 188 -11.11 9.34 -7.78
C PHE A 188 -9.66 8.86 -7.78
N LEU A 189 -9.36 7.74 -8.44
CA LEU A 189 -7.99 7.19 -8.49
C LEU A 189 -6.99 8.13 -9.20
N LEU A 190 -7.43 8.85 -10.23
CA LEU A 190 -6.58 9.84 -10.93
C LEU A 190 -6.23 11.06 -10.06
N SER A 191 -7.12 11.44 -9.14
CA SER A 191 -6.98 12.69 -8.37
C SER A 191 -6.48 12.51 -6.94
N ASP A 192 -6.71 11.34 -6.33
CA ASP A 192 -6.38 11.11 -4.94
C ASP A 192 -4.90 10.77 -4.75
N PRO A 193 -4.13 11.54 -3.96
CA PRO A 193 -2.71 11.29 -3.78
C PRO A 193 -2.41 9.98 -3.04
N ARG A 194 -3.35 9.43 -2.27
CA ARG A 194 -3.16 8.19 -1.47
C ARG A 194 -3.01 6.95 -2.35
N VAL A 195 -3.43 7.04 -3.62
CA VAL A 195 -3.29 5.96 -4.61
C VAL A 195 -1.83 5.56 -4.85
N LYS A 196 -0.90 6.51 -4.69
CA LYS A 196 0.54 6.31 -4.92
C LYS A 196 1.21 5.46 -3.84
N ASP A 197 0.54 5.28 -2.72
CA ASP A 197 1.14 4.61 -1.58
C ASP A 197 1.15 3.09 -1.75
N GLY A 198 0.31 2.52 -2.63
CA GLY A 198 0.27 1.10 -2.89
C GLY A 198 -0.88 0.66 -3.79
N PRO A 199 -0.78 -0.53 -4.39
CA PRO A 199 -1.80 -1.06 -5.29
C PRO A 199 -3.10 -1.37 -4.55
N LEU A 200 -4.19 -1.50 -5.30
CA LEU A 200 -5.47 -2.04 -4.85
C LEU A 200 -5.64 -3.46 -5.40
N ARG A 201 -6.18 -4.36 -4.60
CA ARG A 201 -6.52 -5.72 -5.03
C ARG A 201 -7.87 -6.13 -4.52
N PHE A 202 -8.72 -6.59 -5.42
CA PHE A 202 -9.92 -7.35 -5.11
C PHE A 202 -9.57 -8.84 -5.15
N HIS A 203 -9.87 -9.57 -4.08
CA HIS A 203 -9.63 -11.01 -4.02
C HIS A 203 -10.52 -11.68 -2.98
N GLY A 204 -11.33 -12.65 -3.42
CA GLY A 204 -12.26 -13.33 -2.52
C GLY A 204 -13.21 -12.30 -1.90
N ASN A 205 -13.30 -12.26 -0.58
CA ASN A 205 -14.19 -11.32 0.13
C ASN A 205 -13.46 -10.05 0.62
N GLU A 206 -12.34 -9.66 0.00
CA GLU A 206 -11.52 -8.56 0.48
C GLU A 206 -11.12 -7.58 -0.62
N LEU A 207 -11.21 -6.29 -0.30
CA LEU A 207 -10.47 -5.22 -0.94
C LEU A 207 -9.20 -4.97 -0.12
N ILE A 208 -8.04 -5.06 -0.76
CA ILE A 208 -6.73 -5.09 -0.11
C ILE A 208 -5.85 -3.98 -0.68
N THR A 209 -5.08 -3.31 0.16
CA THR A 209 -3.91 -2.52 -0.25
C THR A 209 -2.73 -2.84 0.65
N TRP A 210 -1.52 -2.65 0.14
CA TRP A 210 -0.29 -2.87 0.90
C TRP A 210 0.82 -1.93 0.47
N PHE A 211 1.78 -1.74 1.36
CA PHE A 211 2.98 -0.93 1.12
C PHE A 211 4.13 -1.39 2.01
N GLU A 212 5.35 -0.99 1.64
CA GLU A 212 6.54 -1.27 2.44
C GLU A 212 6.60 -0.35 3.68
N GLY A 213 6.91 -0.92 4.83
CA GLY A 213 7.04 -0.20 6.10
C GLY A 213 6.46 -0.97 7.29
N ARG A 214 6.26 -0.24 8.39
CA ARG A 214 5.68 -0.77 9.64
C ARG A 214 4.28 -0.24 9.86
N LEU A 215 3.43 -1.04 10.49
CA LEU A 215 2.08 -0.64 10.88
C LEU A 215 2.19 0.38 12.02
N ARG A 216 1.70 1.60 11.82
CA ARG A 216 1.76 2.66 12.82
C ARG A 216 0.36 3.21 13.09
N PRO A 217 0.03 3.58 14.34
CA PRO A 217 -1.29 4.12 14.70
C PRO A 217 -1.75 5.28 13.81
N ASP A 218 -0.85 6.23 13.54
CA ASP A 218 -1.10 7.42 12.72
C ASP A 218 -1.38 7.10 11.25
N GLY A 219 -0.88 5.97 10.75
CA GLY A 219 -1.12 5.48 9.40
C GLY A 219 -2.43 4.71 9.22
N ILE A 220 -3.11 4.26 10.29
CA ILE A 220 -4.28 3.39 10.17
C ILE A 220 -5.49 4.13 9.60
N ASP A 221 -5.91 5.23 10.25
CA ASP A 221 -7.13 5.94 9.86
C ASP A 221 -7.06 6.49 8.42
N PRO A 222 -5.95 7.11 7.93
CA PRO A 222 -5.85 7.55 6.55
C PRO A 222 -6.02 6.42 5.52
N LYS A 223 -5.48 5.23 5.82
CA LYS A 223 -5.53 4.06 4.92
C LYS A 223 -6.90 3.40 4.90
N LEU A 224 -7.53 3.25 6.07
CA LEU A 224 -8.90 2.76 6.13
C LEU A 224 -9.87 3.72 5.44
N ASN A 225 -9.70 5.03 5.62
CA ASN A 225 -10.48 6.01 4.87
C ASN A 225 -10.31 5.85 3.36
N TYR A 226 -9.08 5.66 2.87
CA TYR A 226 -8.85 5.44 1.44
C TYR A 226 -9.57 4.19 0.93
N LEU A 227 -9.45 3.05 1.62
CA LEU A 227 -10.14 1.83 1.21
C LEU A 227 -11.66 1.98 1.26
N CYS A 228 -12.22 2.66 2.28
CA CYS A 228 -13.66 2.94 2.34
C CYS A 228 -14.08 3.83 1.17
N ASP A 229 -13.31 4.88 0.88
CA ASP A 229 -13.58 5.80 -0.24
C ASP A 229 -13.56 5.06 -1.60
N VAL A 230 -12.68 4.07 -1.77
CA VAL A 230 -12.68 3.18 -2.95
C VAL A 230 -13.92 2.29 -2.94
N LEU A 231 -14.18 1.58 -1.85
CA LEU A 231 -15.24 0.57 -1.76
C LEU A 231 -16.64 1.18 -1.93
N GLU A 232 -16.87 2.37 -1.35
CA GLU A 232 -18.14 3.11 -1.44
C GLU A 232 -18.41 3.64 -2.86
N ARG A 233 -17.39 3.74 -3.71
CA ARG A 233 -17.52 4.12 -5.13
C ARG A 233 -17.75 2.92 -6.06
N VAL A 234 -17.59 1.70 -5.56
CA VAL A 234 -17.90 0.51 -6.34
C VAL A 234 -19.41 0.40 -6.51
N PRO A 235 -19.94 0.29 -7.74
CA PRO A 235 -21.38 0.24 -7.98
C PRO A 235 -22.05 -0.92 -7.25
N ALA A 236 -23.27 -0.69 -6.74
CA ALA A 236 -24.02 -1.72 -6.03
C ALA A 236 -24.27 -2.99 -6.88
N GLN A 237 -24.42 -2.84 -8.21
CA GLN A 237 -24.63 -3.96 -9.14
C GLN A 237 -23.46 -4.96 -9.18
N THR A 238 -22.25 -4.53 -8.84
CA THR A 238 -21.07 -5.40 -8.71
C THR A 238 -21.33 -6.52 -7.71
N TRP A 239 -22.07 -6.22 -6.64
CA TRP A 239 -22.35 -7.16 -5.55
C TRP A 239 -23.53 -8.10 -5.83
N HIS A 240 -24.30 -7.83 -6.88
CA HIS A 240 -25.44 -8.65 -7.27
C HIS A 240 -25.13 -9.67 -8.36
N SER A 241 -23.93 -9.60 -8.94
CA SER A 241 -23.54 -10.37 -10.12
C SER A 241 -22.56 -11.51 -9.82
N ALA A 242 -22.31 -11.80 -8.54
CA ALA A 242 -21.42 -12.86 -8.06
C ALA A 242 -22.14 -14.20 -7.87
#